data_AF-A0A7T8H1T9-F1
#
_entry.id   AF-A0A7T8H1T9-F1
#
_cell.length_a   1.000
_cell.length_b   1.000
_cell.length_c   1.000
_cell.angle_alpha   90.00
_cell.angle_beta   90.00
_cell.angle_gamma   90.00
#
_symmetry.space_group_name_H-M   'P 1'
#
loop_
_entity.id
_entity.type
_entity.pdbx_description
1 polymer ?
#
loop_
_entity_poly.entity_id
_entity_poly.type
_entity_poly.pdbx_seq_one_letter_code
_entity_poly.pdbx_strand_id
1 'polypeptide(L)'
;YKLDMNASGDEVIMEQLPGGWTKRSVQRRKEPSRWDTTLCTPNNVKIRSRIALIRYISEKQIVIDPRVINFEQPFSKTDSNIKSLNEGRFITEVK
;
A
#
# COMPACT_ATOMS: atom_id res chain seq x y z
N TYR A 1 8.29 -26.56 -18.73
CA TYR A 1 7.65 -26.08 -17.50
C TYR A 1 6.31 -25.48 -17.86
N LYS A 2 5.20 -26.13 -17.48
CA LYS A 2 3.84 -25.66 -17.77
C LYS A 2 3.47 -24.64 -16.70
N LEU A 3 3.16 -23.41 -17.11
CA LEU A 3 2.52 -22.40 -16.27
C LEU A 3 1.05 -22.80 -16.13
N ASP A 4 0.68 -23.28 -14.95
CA ASP A 4 -0.72 -23.55 -14.61
C ASP A 4 -1.50 -22.23 -14.59
N MET A 5 -2.20 -21.95 -15.68
CA MET A 5 -3.27 -20.96 -15.74
C MET A 5 -4.48 -21.50 -14.97
N ASN A 6 -4.47 -21.36 -13.65
CA ASN A 6 -5.62 -21.71 -12.82
C ASN A 6 -6.26 -20.46 -12.19
N ALA A 7 -7.51 -20.24 -12.61
CA ALA A 7 -8.62 -19.61 -11.89
C ALA A 7 -8.53 -18.09 -11.59
N SER A 8 -9.30 -17.30 -12.37
CA SER A 8 -9.87 -15.99 -12.00
C SER A 8 -9.01 -15.19 -11.03
N GLY A 9 -7.84 -14.75 -11.51
CA GLY A 9 -6.78 -14.23 -10.67
C GLY A 9 -7.23 -13.02 -9.86
N ASP A 10 -6.97 -13.06 -8.55
CA ASP A 10 -7.09 -11.86 -7.72
C ASP A 10 -6.34 -10.72 -8.39
N GLU A 11 -6.99 -9.57 -8.58
CA GLU A 11 -6.30 -8.40 -9.09
C GLU A 11 -5.27 -7.97 -8.02
N VAL A 12 -3.99 -8.00 -8.41
CA VAL A 12 -2.86 -7.65 -7.55
C VAL A 12 -2.12 -6.49 -8.19
N ILE A 13 -2.04 -5.38 -7.46
CA ILE A 13 -1.25 -4.21 -7.85
C ILE A 13 -0.03 -4.13 -6.94
N MET A 14 1.13 -3.93 -7.54
CA MET A 14 2.40 -3.73 -6.84
C MET A 14 3.01 -2.39 -7.24
N GLU A 15 3.40 -1.61 -6.24
CA GLU A 15 4.03 -0.30 -6.39
C GLU A 15 5.36 -0.31 -5.62
N GLN A 16 6.43 0.11 -6.30
CA GLN A 16 7.72 0.34 -5.64
C GLN A 16 7.74 1.76 -5.08
N LEU A 17 8.08 1.87 -3.80
CA LEU A 17 8.16 3.13 -3.07
C LEU A 17 9.63 3.46 -2.75
N PRO A 18 9.95 4.73 -2.48
CA PRO A 18 11.29 5.16 -2.12
C PRO A 18 11.87 4.38 -0.94
N GLY A 19 13.20 4.27 -0.91
CA GLY A 19 13.93 3.66 0.20
C GLY A 19 13.75 2.15 0.30
N GLY A 20 13.33 1.46 -0.78
CA GLY A 20 13.18 0.00 -0.81
C GLY A 20 11.84 -0.51 -0.27
N TRP A 21 10.89 0.39 -0.02
CA TRP A 21 9.54 0.01 0.38
C TRP A 21 8.74 -0.49 -0.83
N THR A 22 7.77 -1.36 -0.60
CA THR A 22 6.82 -1.76 -1.65
C THR A 22 5.41 -1.76 -1.10
N LYS A 23 4.44 -1.32 -1.90
CA LYS A 23 3.01 -1.41 -1.58
C LYS A 23 2.38 -2.50 -2.44
N ARG A 24 1.64 -3.41 -1.81
CA ARG A 24 0.88 -4.47 -2.46
C ARG A 24 -0.59 -4.31 -2.12
N SER A 25 -1.44 -4.15 -3.13
CA SER A 25 -2.88 -4.09 -2.98
C SER A 25 -3.51 -5.29 -3.67
N VAL A 26 -4.38 -6.02 -2.96
CA VAL A 26 -5.06 -7.21 -3.46
C VAL A 26 -6.57 -7.00 -3.37
N GLN A 27 -7.27 -7.22 -4.48
CA GLN A 27 -8.73 -7.13 -4.51
C GLN A 27 -9.36 -8.36 -3.83
N ARG A 28 -10.41 -8.14 -3.02
CA ARG A 28 -11.12 -9.25 -2.37
C ARG A 28 -12.07 -9.95 -3.35
N ARG A 29 -11.93 -11.28 -3.48
CA ARG A 29 -12.85 -12.10 -4.30
C ARG A 29 -14.33 -11.93 -3.97
N LYS A 30 -14.65 -11.91 -2.67
CA LYS A 30 -16.04 -11.82 -2.18
C LYS A 30 -16.59 -10.40 -2.19
N GLU A 31 -15.71 -9.40 -2.19
CA GLU A 31 -16.07 -7.99 -2.14
C GLU A 31 -15.19 -7.23 -3.14
N PRO A 32 -15.43 -7.32 -4.46
CA PRO A 32 -14.55 -6.75 -5.49
C PRO A 32 -14.36 -5.23 -5.35
N SER A 33 -15.28 -4.56 -4.65
CA SER A 33 -15.20 -3.14 -4.33
C SER A 33 -14.22 -2.82 -3.19
N ARG A 34 -13.58 -3.82 -2.58
CA ARG A 34 -12.67 -3.70 -1.43
C ARG A 34 -11.32 -4.32 -1.75
N TRP A 35 -10.31 -3.64 -1.25
CA TRP A 35 -8.91 -3.98 -1.47
C TRP A 35 -8.17 -4.04 -0.14
N ASP A 36 -7.32 -5.04 0.00
CA ASP A 36 -6.42 -5.18 1.14
C ASP A 36 -5.03 -4.67 0.74
N THR A 37 -4.58 -3.60 1.39
CA THR A 37 -3.26 -2.99 1.15
C THR A 37 -2.26 -3.44 2.22
N THR A 38 -1.09 -3.89 1.77
CA THR A 38 0.06 -4.26 2.61
C THR A 38 1.27 -3.45 2.18
N LEU A 39 1.94 -2.82 3.14
CA LEU A 39 3.27 -2.24 2.95
C LEU A 39 4.32 -3.28 3.33
N CYS A 40 5.29 -3.51 2.45
CA CYS A 40 6.50 -4.27 2.78
C CYS A 40 7.65 -3.28 2.99
N THR A 41 8.37 -3.47 4.09
CA THR A 41 9.56 -2.69 4.41
C THR A 41 10.75 -3.19 3.58
N PRO A 42 11.86 -2.43 3.53
CA PRO A 42 13.10 -2.85 2.84
C PRO A 42 13.69 -4.15 3.42
N ASN A 43 13.38 -4.42 4.69
CA ASN A 43 13.78 -5.63 5.40
C ASN A 43 12.72 -6.75 5.29
N ASN A 44 11.83 -6.68 4.29
CA ASN A 44 10.78 -7.66 4.02
C ASN A 44 9.74 -7.84 5.14
N VAL A 45 9.58 -6.88 6.05
CA VAL A 45 8.53 -6.91 7.07
C VAL A 45 7.21 -6.46 6.46
N LYS A 46 6.12 -7.19 6.70
CA LYS A 46 4.79 -6.86 6.19
C LYS A 46 3.98 -6.09 7.23
N ILE A 47 3.50 -4.92 6.85
CA ILE A 47 2.68 -4.04 7.67
C ILE A 47 1.31 -3.92 7.00
N ARG A 48 0.25 -4.22 7.75
CA ARG A 48 -1.13 -4.32 7.23
C ARG A 48 -2.10 -3.30 7.83
N SER A 49 -1.60 -2.37 8.66
CA SER A 49 -2.42 -1.32 9.25
C SER A 49 -1.60 -0.08 9.57
N ARG A 50 -2.29 1.07 9.64
CA ARG A 50 -1.68 2.35 10.02
C ARG A 50 -1.06 2.31 11.41
N ILE A 51 -1.72 1.67 12.38
CA ILE A 51 -1.21 1.53 13.75
C ILE A 51 0.10 0.73 13.74
N ALA A 52 0.16 -0.37 12.99
CA ALA A 52 1.37 -1.17 12.87
C ALA A 52 2.51 -0.40 12.18
N LEU A 53 2.19 0.45 11.20
CA LEU A 53 3.18 1.33 10.56
C LEU A 53 3.75 2.34 11.55
N ILE A 54 2.89 3.05 12.29
CA ILE A 54 3.31 4.03 13.31
C ILE A 54 4.20 3.36 14.36
N ARG A 55 3.81 2.16 14.81
CA ARG A 55 4.62 1.39 15.75
C ARG A 55 5.98 1.03 15.17
N TYR A 56 6.01 0.53 13.93
CA TYR A 56 7.25 0.15 13.26
C TYR A 56 8.22 1.33 13.08
N ILE A 57 7.72 2.48 12.60
CA ILE A 57 8.56 3.67 12.40
C ILE A 57 9.10 4.21 13.73
N SER A 58 8.31 4.16 14.79
CA SER A 58 8.71 4.59 16.13
C SER A 58 9.76 3.65 16.74
N GLU A 59 9.54 2.33 16.68
CA GLU A 59 10.48 1.33 17.19
C GLU A 59 11.82 1.33 16.44
N LYS A 60 11.80 1.57 15.14
CA LYS A 60 12.99 1.56 14.28
C LYS A 60 13.61 2.94 14.07
N GLN A 61 13.01 4.00 14.60
CA GLN A 61 13.43 5.39 14.41
C GLN A 61 13.60 5.74 12.91
N ILE A 62 12.66 5.26 12.08
CA ILE A 62 12.68 5.48 10.63
C ILE A 62 11.86 6.72 10.31
N VAL A 63 12.46 7.64 9.56
CA VAL A 63 11.75 8.78 8.98
C VAL A 63 11.16 8.35 7.63
N ILE A 64 9.86 8.53 7.46
CA ILE A 64 9.15 8.31 6.20
C ILE A 64 8.36 9.55 5.81
N ASP A 65 8.12 9.73 4.51
CA ASP A 65 7.07 10.65 4.06
C ASP A 65 5.72 9.90 4.10
N PRO A 66 4.79 10.29 4.99
CA PRO A 66 3.48 9.65 5.11
C PRO A 66 2.58 9.87 3.89
N ARG A 67 2.94 10.79 2.98
CA ARG A 67 2.25 10.96 1.69
C ARG A 67 2.62 9.87 0.70
N VAL A 68 3.80 9.28 0.84
CA VAL A 68 4.30 8.26 -0.08
C VAL A 68 4.09 6.87 0.52
N ILE A 69 4.46 6.69 1.78
CA ILE A 69 4.39 5.40 2.48
C ILE A 69 3.13 5.38 3.36
N ASN A 70 2.02 4.93 2.77
CA ASN A 70 0.70 4.86 3.41
C ASN A 70 -0.14 3.67 2.93
N PHE A 71 -1.38 3.57 3.42
CA PHE A 71 -2.34 2.53 3.05
C PHE A 71 -3.42 3.02 2.09
N GLU A 72 -3.24 4.20 1.47
CA GLU A 72 -4.19 4.70 0.49
C GLU A 72 -4.21 3.79 -0.74
N GLN A 73 -5.42 3.60 -1.29
CA GLN A 73 -5.63 2.77 -2.47
C GLN A 73 -5.10 3.49 -3.72
N PRO A 74 -4.53 2.76 -4.69
CA PRO A 74 -3.91 3.36 -5.86
C PRO A 74 -4.91 3.98 -6.86
N PHE A 75 -6.22 3.78 -6.70
CA PHE A 75 -7.27 4.31 -7.57
C PHE A 75 -8.45 4.86 -6.76
N SER A 76 -9.12 5.88 -7.31
CA SER A 76 -10.41 6.36 -6.81
C SER A 76 -11.53 5.72 -7.65
N LYS A 77 -12.65 5.33 -7.01
CA LYS A 77 -13.79 4.66 -7.69
C LYS A 77 -14.51 5.54 -8.72
N THR A 78 -14.12 6.81 -8.89
CA THR A 78 -14.93 7.79 -9.62
C THR A 78 -14.37 8.17 -10.98
N ASP A 79 -13.12 7.87 -11.31
CA ASP A 79 -12.57 8.19 -12.63
C ASP A 79 -11.33 7.35 -12.92
N SER A 80 -11.34 6.67 -14.07
CA SER A 80 -10.22 5.90 -14.63
C SER A 80 -9.02 6.77 -15.04
N ASN A 81 -8.99 8.04 -14.64
CA ASN A 81 -7.95 9.03 -14.98
C ASN A 81 -7.33 9.76 -13.76
N ILE A 82 -7.60 9.35 -12.52
CA ILE A 82 -7.10 10.08 -11.35
C ILE A 82 -5.76 9.51 -10.88
N LYS A 83 -4.72 10.36 -10.95
CA LYS A 83 -3.42 10.19 -10.30
C LYS A 83 -3.59 9.90 -8.80
N SER A 84 -2.68 9.10 -8.25
CA SER A 84 -2.63 8.74 -6.83
C SER A 84 -3.01 9.90 -5.90
N LEU A 85 -3.93 9.64 -4.95
CA LEU A 85 -4.39 10.61 -3.94
C LEU A 85 -3.26 11.14 -3.04
N ASN A 86 -2.06 10.55 -3.14
CA ASN A 86 -0.83 10.96 -2.47
C ASN A 86 -0.37 12.39 -2.81
N GLU A 87 -0.87 13.03 -3.89
CA GLU A 87 -0.48 14.41 -4.26
C GLU A 87 -1.05 15.50 -3.33
N GLY A 88 -2.02 15.21 -2.45
CA GLY A 88 -2.92 16.29 -1.97
C GLY A 88 -3.18 16.52 -0.47
N ARG A 89 -2.74 15.70 0.50
CA ARG A 89 -3.20 15.88 1.91
C ARG A 89 -2.07 16.04 2.94
N PHE A 90 -2.13 17.17 3.63
CA PHE A 90 -1.10 17.80 4.45
C PHE A 90 -1.14 17.39 5.94
N ILE A 91 0.08 17.40 6.53
CA ILE A 91 0.52 17.88 7.86
C ILE A 91 -0.32 17.54 9.09
N THR A 92 0.32 16.87 10.06
CA THR A 92 0.22 17.31 11.46
C THR A 92 1.53 16.99 12.17
N GLU A 93 2.12 18.03 12.76
CA GLU A 93 3.27 17.99 13.66
C GLU A 93 3.09 16.92 14.74
N VAL A 94 4.17 16.27 15.13
CA VAL A 94 4.27 15.72 16.48
C VAL A 94 5.40 16.51 17.15
N LYS A 95 5.00 17.42 18.05
CA LYS A 95 5.89 18.10 19.00
C LYS A 95 6.48 17.11 20.00
#